data_AF-A0A6N8TDY8-F1
#
_entry.id   AF-A0A6N8TDY8-F1
#
_cell.length_a   1.000
_cell.length_b   1.000
_cell.length_c   1.000
_cell.angle_alpha   90.00
_cell.angle_beta   90.00
_cell.angle_gamma   90.00
#
_symmetry.space_group_name_H-M   'P 1'
#
loop_
_entity.id
_entity.type
_entity.pdbx_description
1 polymer ?
#
loop_
_entity_poly.entity_id
_entity_poly.type
_entity_poly.pdbx_seq_one_letter_code
_entity_poly.pdbx_strand_id
1 'polypeptide(L)' 'MASIAPLPLFETDTLRSIQGEREALLKMLQRGGVDAHTRIKREEKLKRLTAQQIEIETQLHLGRQP' A
#
# COMPACT_ATOMS: atom_id res chain seq x y z
N MET A 1 -24.13 -3.83 -21.97
CA MET A 1 -24.50 -4.35 -20.63
C MET A 1 -23.24 -4.39 -19.81
N ALA A 2 -23.09 -3.45 -18.87
CA ALA A 2 -21.94 -3.40 -17.97
C ALA A 2 -22.05 -4.61 -17.03
N SER A 3 -21.03 -5.46 -17.03
CA SER A 3 -20.90 -6.54 -16.07
C SER A 3 -20.91 -5.94 -14.67
N ILE A 4 -21.87 -6.36 -13.85
CA ILE A 4 -21.84 -6.16 -12.41
C ILE A 4 -20.64 -6.97 -11.93
N ALA A 5 -19.47 -6.34 -11.83
CA ALA A 5 -18.37 -6.93 -11.10
C ALA A 5 -18.80 -6.94 -9.64
N PRO A 6 -19.00 -8.10 -8.99
CA PRO A 6 -18.85 -8.12 -7.54
C PRO A 6 -17.40 -7.67 -7.27
N LEU A 7 -17.10 -7.28 -6.03
CA LEU A 7 -15.76 -6.93 -5.56
C LEU A 7 -15.38 -5.44 -5.77
N PRO A 8 -15.99 -4.54 -4.97
CA PRO A 8 -15.26 -3.38 -4.42
C PRO A 8 -14.91 -3.59 -2.94
N LEU A 9 -15.57 -4.53 -2.26
CA LEU A 9 -15.36 -4.78 -0.83
C LEU A 9 -13.99 -5.41 -0.56
N PHE A 10 -13.57 -6.39 -1.38
CA PHE A 10 -12.30 -7.10 -1.20
C PHE A 10 -11.10 -6.18 -1.46
N GLU A 11 -11.23 -5.32 -2.46
CA GLU A 11 -10.26 -4.30 -2.86
C GLU A 11 -10.16 -3.23 -1.78
N THR A 12 -11.27 -2.86 -1.13
CA THR A 12 -11.28 -1.90 -0.01
C THR A 12 -10.59 -2.47 1.23
N ASP A 13 -10.84 -3.74 1.58
CA ASP A 13 -10.16 -4.41 2.69
C ASP A 13 -8.67 -4.61 2.42
N THR A 14 -8.32 -4.96 1.18
CA THR A 14 -6.94 -5.07 0.72
C THR A 14 -6.22 -3.72 0.77
N LEU A 15 -6.89 -2.65 0.30
CA LEU A 15 -6.38 -1.28 0.37
C LEU A 15 -6.10 -0.86 1.83
N ARG A 16 -7.04 -1.13 2.75
CA ARG A 16 -6.87 -0.85 4.18
C ARG A 16 -5.68 -1.61 4.77
N SER A 17 -5.52 -2.89 4.43
CA SER A 17 -4.39 -3.70 4.89
C SER A 17 -3.05 -3.14 4.39
N ILE A 18 -2.97 -2.78 3.11
CA ILE A 18 -1.76 -2.18 2.51
C ILE A 18 -1.43 -0.84 3.18
N GLN A 19 -2.43 0.02 3.41
CA GLN A 19 -2.24 1.29 4.11
C GLN A 19 -1.69 1.09 5.53
N GLY A 20 -2.27 0.15 6.30
CA GLY A 20 -1.78 -0.19 7.64
C GLY A 20 -0.33 -0.71 7.64
N GLU A 21 0.03 -1.55 6.66
CA GLU A 21 1.38 -2.07 6.52
C GLU A 21 2.39 -0.96 6.13
N ARG A 22 2.00 -0.04 5.24
CA ARG A 22 2.83 1.12 4.88
C ARG A 22 3.08 2.01 6.09
N GLU A 23 2.06 2.32 6.87
CA GLU A 23 2.20 3.13 8.09
C GLU A 23 3.14 2.47 9.11
N ALA A 24 3.00 1.16 9.32
CA ALA A 24 3.87 0.42 10.22
C ALA A 24 5.33 0.45 9.74
N LEU A 25 5.57 0.25 8.45
CA LEU A 25 6.91 0.33 7.84
C LEU A 25 7.52 1.72 7.96
N LEU A 26 6.72 2.78 7.72
CA LEU A 26 7.16 4.16 7.89
C LEU A 26 7.57 4.44 9.33
N LYS A 27 6.77 4.03 10.32
CA LYS A 27 7.11 4.15 11.74
C LYS A 27 8.41 3.41 12.06
N MET A 28 8.63 2.22 11.49
CA MET A 28 9.89 1.47 11.67
C MET A 28 11.10 2.15 11.02
N LEU A 29 10.92 2.78 9.85
CA LEU A 29 11.99 3.51 9.16
C LEU A 29 12.35 4.82 9.87
N GLN A 30 11.36 5.50 10.44
CA GLN A 30 11.54 6.72 11.24
C GLN A 30 12.27 6.44 12.57
N ARG A 31 11.94 5.34 13.24
CA ARG A 31 12.61 4.92 14.49
C ARG A 31 14.11 4.67 14.31
N GLY A 32 14.55 4.27 13.12
CA GLY A 32 15.95 3.94 12.87
C GLY A 32 16.43 2.72 13.66
N GLY A 33 17.72 2.69 14.00
CA GLY A 33 18.32 1.65 14.85
C GLY A 33 18.47 0.27 14.21
N VAL A 34 18.37 0.18 12.88
CA VAL A 34 18.62 -1.05 12.12
C VAL A 34 19.79 -0.87 11.16
N ASP A 35 20.43 -1.98 10.80
CA ASP A 35 21.52 -1.97 9.83
C ASP A 35 21.06 -1.49 8.44
N ALA A 36 22.03 -1.07 7.63
CA ALA A 36 21.78 -0.52 6.29
C ALA A 36 21.03 -1.50 5.37
N HIS A 37 21.33 -2.81 5.43
CA HIS A 37 20.64 -3.80 4.59
C HIS A 37 19.19 -3.96 5.01
N THR A 38 18.91 -4.04 6.32
CA THR A 38 17.54 -4.08 6.83
C THR A 38 16.76 -2.82 6.47
N ARG A 39 17.41 -1.65 6.53
CA ARG A 39 16.81 -0.40 6.09
C ARG A 39 16.44 -0.44 4.59
N ILE A 40 17.38 -0.83 3.73
CA ILE A 40 17.15 -0.95 2.28
C ILE A 40 15.98 -1.88 1.98
N LYS A 41 15.93 -3.07 2.61
CA LYS A 41 14.82 -4.02 2.43
C LYS A 41 13.46 -3.42 2.82
N ARG A 42 13.42 -2.63 3.90
CA ARG A 42 12.19 -1.94 4.34
C ARG A 42 11.78 -0.85 3.35
N GLU A 43 12.73 -0.09 2.82
CA GLU A 43 12.47 0.95 1.80
C GLU A 43 11.98 0.32 0.48
N GLU A 44 12.58 -0.80 0.04
CA GLU A 44 12.09 -1.55 -1.11
C GLU A 44 10.67 -2.09 -0.91
N LYS A 45 10.38 -2.63 0.28
CA LYS A 45 9.04 -3.09 0.62
C LYS A 45 8.02 -1.96 0.60
N LEU A 46 8.38 -0.80 1.15
CA LEU A 46 7.53 0.40 1.11
C LEU A 46 7.22 0.84 -0.32
N LYS A 47 8.21 0.81 -1.23
CA LYS A 47 8.00 1.12 -2.66
C LYS A 47 6.98 0.16 -3.29
N ARG A 48 7.11 -1.15 -3.05
CA ARG A 48 6.17 -2.16 -3.58
C ARG A 48 4.74 -1.94 -3.07
N LEU A 49 4.59 -1.72 -1.76
CA LEU A 49 3.28 -1.45 -1.17
C LEU A 49 2.65 -0.16 -1.70
N THR A 50 3.46 0.87 -1.96
CA THR A 50 2.99 2.11 -2.56
C THR A 50 2.48 1.89 -3.98
N ALA A 51 3.19 1.10 -4.78
CA ALA A 51 2.74 0.74 -6.13
C ALA A 51 1.42 -0.06 -6.10
N GLN A 52 1.31 -1.04 -5.20
CA GLN A 52 0.07 -1.83 -5.01
C GLN A 52 -1.11 -0.96 -4.55
N GLN A 53 -0.87 -0.01 -3.64
CA GLN A 53 -1.89 0.94 -3.22
C GLN A 53 -2.41 1.76 -4.41
N ILE A 54 -1.50 2.32 -5.22
CA ILE A 54 -1.88 3.12 -6.39
C ILE A 54 -2.67 2.27 -7.40
N GLU A 55 -2.28 1.02 -7.62
CA GLU A 55 -2.98 0.09 -8.51
C GLU A 55 -4.42 -0.14 -8.05
N ILE A 56 -4.62 -0.45 -6.77
CA ILE A 56 -5.96 -0.70 -6.20
C ILE A 56 -6.79 0.59 -6.18
N GLU A 57 -6.21 1.72 -5.81
CA GLU A 57 -6.89 3.02 -5.87
C GLU A 57 -7.33 3.37 -7.29
N THR A 58 -6.52 3.03 -8.29
CA THR A 58 -6.86 3.21 -9.70
C THR A 58 -8.01 2.31 -10.11
N GLN A 59 -7.99 1.03 -9.73
CA GLN A 59 -9.07 0.07 -10.00
C GLN A 59 -10.39 0.50 -9.34
N LEU A 60 -10.32 1.02 -8.11
CA LEU A 60 -11.47 1.53 -7.36
C LEU A 60 -11.94 2.91 -7.83
N HIS A 61 -11.31 3.51 -8.83
CA HIS A 61 -11.57 4.89 -9.29
C HIS A 61 -11.48 5.92 -8.15
N LEU A 62 -10.70 5.61 -7.10
CA LEU A 62 -10.41 6.50 -5.96
C LEU A 62 -9.27 7.48 -6.27
N GLY A 63 -8.82 7.53 -7.53
CA GLY A 63 -7.65 8.29 -7.97
C GLY A 63 -7.80 9.80 -7.84
N ARG A 64 -7.47 10.34 -6.66
CA ARG A 64 -6.48 11.41 -6.38
C ARG A 64 -6.78 12.04 -5.02
N GLN A 65 -5.77 12.09 -4.15
CA GLN A 65 -5.32 13.36 -3.60
C GLN A 65 -3.80 13.32 -3.34
N PRO A 66 -3.11 14.46 -3.52
CA PRO A 66 -1.65 14.59 -3.59
C PRO A 66 -0.91 14.34 -2.27
#